data_AF-A0A345QQV3-F1
#
_entry.id   AF-A0A345QQV3-F1
#
_cell.length_a   1.000
_cell.length_b   1.000
_cell.length_c   1.000
_cell.angle_alpha   90.00
_cell.angle_beta   90.00
_cell.angle_gamma   90.00
#
_symmetry.space_group_name_H-M   'P 1'
#
loop_
_entity.id
_entity.type
_entity.pdbx_description
1 polymer ?
#
loop_
_entity_poly.entity_id
_entity_poly.type
_entity_poly.pdbx_seq_one_letter_code
_entity_poly.pdbx_strand_id
1 'polypeptide(L)'
;MQHFQQYIGGAFSDGSAQFESRNPATGNVWAMMPEARAQDVDAAVDAAHAAFASPYWAGMTASARGKLLYRLADLITQNAQSLAALETRDTGKIIRETSAQIAYVAEYYRYYAGLADKIEGTHLPIDKPDMEVWLRREPIGVVAAIVPWNSQLFLSAVKIGPALAAGCTVVLKASEEAPAPMLEFARVFDQAGFPPGVLNIITGFGADCGAVLTCHPKVDHIAFTGGPETARHIVRNSAENLASTSLELGGKSPFIVFEDADIESAVNAQISGIFAATGQSCVAGSRLIISNKIKDAFLARLKEKAEAVVIGAPDDMATEVGPLCTLGQCETAVDLVARSKAAGAIVITGGERLDRDGIYFPPTIIDCSNAPDAPCLTSEFFGPVLSVLSFDTEEEALYIANDTAFGLASGVFTKDLTRAHRMIRNIRAGIVWVNTYRAVSPIAPFGGHGLSGHGREGGLQAALDYTKTKAVWLRTSDEPIPDPFVMR
;
A
#
# COMPACT_ATOMS: atom_id res chain seq x y z
N MET A 1 -22.37 17.29 -12.19
CA MET A 1 -21.44 17.12 -11.06
C MET A 1 -21.98 16.00 -10.19
N GLN A 2 -21.17 14.99 -9.87
CA GLN A 2 -21.60 13.89 -8.99
C GLN A 2 -21.43 14.27 -7.52
N HIS A 3 -22.19 13.65 -6.61
CA HIS A 3 -22.09 13.87 -5.17
C HIS A 3 -21.88 12.53 -4.49
N PHE A 4 -20.81 12.42 -3.69
CA PHE A 4 -20.52 11.24 -2.89
C PHE A 4 -20.83 11.48 -1.43
N GLN A 5 -20.98 10.38 -0.68
CA GLN A 5 -21.35 10.38 0.73
C GLN A 5 -20.40 9.49 1.52
N GLN A 6 -20.09 9.87 2.75
CA GLN A 6 -19.32 9.04 3.68
C GLN A 6 -20.24 7.95 4.25
N TYR A 7 -19.65 6.88 4.77
CA TYR A 7 -20.38 5.73 5.31
C TYR A 7 -20.02 5.52 6.77
N ILE A 8 -20.97 5.76 7.68
CA ILE A 8 -20.78 5.69 9.12
C ILE A 8 -21.93 4.89 9.72
N GLY A 9 -21.62 3.86 10.51
CA GLY A 9 -22.62 3.12 11.27
C GLY A 9 -23.71 2.48 10.42
N GLY A 10 -23.42 2.08 9.18
CA GLY A 10 -24.42 1.51 8.27
C GLY A 10 -25.28 2.53 7.53
N ALA A 11 -24.92 3.82 7.54
CA ALA A 11 -25.67 4.88 6.86
C ALA A 11 -24.75 5.77 6.02
N PHE A 12 -25.32 6.32 4.94
CA PHE A 12 -24.65 7.29 4.07
C PHE A 12 -25.01 8.73 4.47
N SER A 13 -24.02 9.61 4.56
CA SER A 13 -24.23 11.04 4.85
C SER A 13 -23.30 11.95 4.07
N ASP A 14 -23.66 13.24 3.96
CA ASP A 14 -22.92 14.22 3.15
C ASP A 14 -21.64 14.75 3.82
N GLY A 15 -21.33 14.32 5.04
CA GLY A 15 -20.23 14.87 5.86
C GLY A 15 -20.62 16.17 6.58
N SER A 16 -19.75 16.64 7.47
CA SER A 16 -19.92 17.95 8.13
C SER A 16 -19.56 19.13 7.20
N ALA A 17 -18.76 18.87 6.18
CA ALA A 17 -18.44 19.81 5.10
C ALA A 17 -18.28 19.06 3.77
N GLN A 18 -17.92 19.76 2.70
CA GLN A 18 -17.71 19.16 1.38
C GLN A 18 -16.54 19.84 0.65
N PHE A 19 -15.87 19.10 -0.24
CA PHE A 19 -14.82 19.62 -1.12
C PHE A 19 -14.95 19.11 -2.56
N GLU A 20 -14.32 19.81 -3.49
CA GLU A 20 -14.32 19.46 -4.91
C GLU A 20 -13.25 18.39 -5.22
N SER A 21 -13.60 17.35 -5.99
CA SER A 21 -12.61 16.52 -6.68
C SER A 21 -12.44 16.96 -8.13
N ARG A 22 -11.19 16.96 -8.59
CA ARG A 22 -10.77 17.39 -9.93
C ARG A 22 -10.24 16.21 -10.72
N ASN A 23 -10.64 16.10 -11.97
CA ASN A 23 -10.13 15.07 -12.86
C ASN A 23 -8.71 15.47 -13.31
N PRO A 24 -7.66 14.71 -12.97
CA PRO A 24 -6.27 15.08 -13.27
C PRO A 24 -5.93 15.13 -14.77
N ALA A 25 -6.73 14.50 -15.63
CA ALA A 25 -6.54 14.53 -17.08
C ALA A 25 -7.05 15.84 -17.72
N THR A 26 -7.92 16.58 -17.04
CA THR A 26 -8.58 17.78 -17.59
C THR A 26 -8.47 19.02 -16.70
N GLY A 27 -8.18 18.86 -15.40
CA GLY A 27 -8.21 19.93 -14.40
C GLY A 27 -9.62 20.33 -13.93
N ASN A 28 -10.67 19.81 -14.56
CA ASN A 28 -12.06 20.17 -14.29
C ASN A 28 -12.59 19.48 -13.02
N VAL A 29 -13.39 20.21 -12.25
CA VAL A 29 -14.18 19.66 -11.14
C VAL A 29 -15.22 18.70 -11.72
N TRP A 30 -15.33 17.51 -11.12
CA TRP A 30 -16.25 16.49 -11.61
C TRP A 30 -17.21 15.97 -10.53
N ALA A 31 -16.81 16.03 -9.27
CA ALA A 31 -17.59 15.56 -8.13
C ALA A 31 -17.40 16.44 -6.88
N MET A 32 -18.39 16.39 -6.00
CA MET A 32 -18.32 16.86 -4.62
C MET A 32 -18.15 15.67 -3.68
N MET A 33 -17.18 15.77 -2.79
CA MET A 33 -16.82 14.77 -1.81
C MET A 33 -17.22 15.22 -0.40
N PRO A 34 -17.65 14.30 0.47
CA PRO A 34 -17.93 14.60 1.87
C PRO A 34 -16.63 14.90 2.60
N GLU A 35 -16.63 15.86 3.50
CA GLU A 35 -15.48 16.20 4.33
C GLU A 35 -15.78 15.92 5.80
N ALA A 36 -15.19 14.84 6.31
CA ALA A 36 -15.26 14.48 7.71
C ALA A 36 -14.48 15.50 8.56
N ARG A 37 -15.16 16.03 9.58
CA ARG A 37 -14.55 16.81 10.65
C ARG A 37 -14.51 15.98 11.94
N ALA A 38 -13.98 16.54 13.02
CA ALA A 38 -13.84 15.83 14.29
C ALA A 38 -15.11 15.07 14.73
N GLN A 39 -16.29 15.69 14.62
CA GLN A 39 -17.56 15.06 14.98
C GLN A 39 -17.93 13.83 14.12
N ASP A 40 -17.56 13.81 12.82
CA ASP A 40 -17.77 12.65 11.96
C ASP A 40 -16.79 11.53 12.30
N VAL A 41 -15.53 11.90 12.61
CA VAL A 41 -14.50 10.95 13.05
C VAL A 41 -14.92 10.28 14.36
N ASP A 42 -15.37 11.07 15.34
CA ASP A 42 -15.86 10.56 16.62
C ASP A 42 -17.05 9.62 16.40
N ALA A 43 -18.02 10.01 15.56
CA ALA A 43 -19.17 9.17 15.21
C ALA A 43 -18.75 7.85 14.53
N ALA A 44 -17.77 7.89 13.62
CA ALA A 44 -17.25 6.70 12.95
C ALA A 44 -16.52 5.77 13.92
N VAL A 45 -15.69 6.31 14.81
CA VAL A 45 -14.96 5.51 15.81
C VAL A 45 -15.90 4.96 16.87
N ASP A 46 -16.90 5.72 17.30
CA ASP A 46 -17.92 5.26 18.24
C ASP A 46 -18.78 4.14 17.64
N ALA A 47 -19.15 4.24 16.36
CA ALA A 47 -19.83 3.18 15.64
C ALA A 47 -18.97 1.91 15.54
N ALA A 48 -17.68 2.05 15.21
CA ALA A 48 -16.74 0.94 15.17
C ALA A 48 -16.57 0.27 16.53
N HIS A 49 -16.38 1.06 17.58
CA HIS A 49 -16.23 0.56 18.95
C HIS A 49 -17.49 -0.16 19.45
N ALA A 50 -18.67 0.40 19.19
CA ALA A 50 -19.94 -0.23 19.54
C ALA A 50 -20.14 -1.55 18.77
N ALA A 51 -19.81 -1.59 17.47
CA ALA A 51 -19.86 -2.80 16.67
C ALA A 51 -18.88 -3.86 17.17
N PHE A 52 -17.67 -3.47 17.59
CA PHE A 52 -16.65 -4.38 18.12
C PHE A 52 -17.12 -5.12 19.37
N ALA A 53 -17.85 -4.45 20.26
CA ALA A 53 -18.41 -5.05 21.47
C ALA A 53 -19.77 -5.73 21.27
N SER A 54 -20.40 -5.55 20.11
CA SER A 54 -21.75 -6.04 19.84
C SER A 54 -21.80 -7.56 19.70
N PRO A 55 -22.82 -8.25 20.26
CA PRO A 55 -22.96 -9.70 20.11
C PRO A 55 -23.09 -10.14 18.65
N TYR A 56 -23.56 -9.26 17.75
CA TYR A 56 -23.68 -9.55 16.33
C TYR A 56 -22.34 -9.68 15.61
N TRP A 57 -21.26 -9.06 16.13
CA TRP A 57 -19.92 -9.15 15.55
C TRP A 57 -18.96 -9.92 16.46
N ALA A 58 -18.87 -9.54 17.75
CA ALA A 58 -18.03 -10.22 18.74
C ALA A 58 -18.43 -11.69 18.94
N GLY A 59 -19.72 -12.00 18.86
CA GLY A 59 -20.26 -13.36 18.96
C GLY A 59 -20.25 -14.12 17.62
N MET A 60 -19.90 -13.46 16.51
CA MET A 60 -19.89 -14.10 15.20
C MET A 60 -18.70 -15.07 15.09
N THR A 61 -18.97 -16.31 14.67
CA THR A 61 -17.91 -17.30 14.47
C THR A 61 -16.96 -16.88 13.36
N ALA A 62 -15.70 -17.33 13.44
CA ALA A 62 -14.68 -17.02 12.43
C ALA A 62 -15.11 -17.43 11.01
N SER A 63 -15.71 -18.61 10.84
CA SER A 63 -16.22 -19.06 9.54
C SER A 63 -17.40 -18.22 9.04
N ALA A 64 -18.23 -17.66 9.93
CA ALA A 64 -19.30 -16.75 9.53
C ALA A 64 -18.75 -15.40 9.06
N ARG A 65 -17.71 -14.86 9.70
CA ARG A 65 -16.97 -13.69 9.19
C ARG A 65 -16.36 -13.97 7.82
N GLY A 66 -15.75 -15.14 7.64
CA GLY A 66 -15.24 -15.58 6.34
C GLY A 66 -16.31 -15.61 5.25
N LYS A 67 -17.53 -16.07 5.54
CA LYS A 67 -18.65 -16.06 4.58
C LYS A 67 -19.05 -14.65 4.14
N LEU A 68 -19.03 -13.67 5.05
CA LEU A 68 -19.28 -12.26 4.68
C LEU A 68 -18.19 -11.70 3.77
N LEU A 69 -16.91 -12.03 4.03
CA LEU A 69 -15.79 -11.65 3.17
C LEU A 69 -15.87 -12.30 1.78
N TYR A 70 -16.28 -13.57 1.68
CA TYR A 70 -16.54 -14.21 0.38
C TYR A 70 -17.66 -13.49 -0.39
N ARG A 71 -18.77 -13.17 0.27
CA ARG A 71 -19.86 -12.41 -0.35
C ARG A 71 -19.39 -11.03 -0.82
N LEU A 72 -18.59 -10.34 -0.03
CA LEU A 72 -17.99 -9.06 -0.41
C LEU A 72 -17.11 -9.22 -1.66
N ALA A 73 -16.27 -10.25 -1.73
CA ALA A 73 -15.44 -10.51 -2.90
C ALA A 73 -16.27 -10.74 -4.18
N ASP A 74 -17.39 -11.44 -4.08
CA ASP A 74 -18.30 -11.66 -5.21
C ASP A 74 -18.97 -10.35 -5.65
N LEU A 75 -19.38 -9.50 -4.71
CA LEU A 75 -19.95 -8.19 -5.01
C LEU A 75 -18.91 -7.24 -5.63
N ILE A 76 -17.66 -7.27 -5.16
CA ILE A 76 -16.55 -6.52 -5.79
C ILE A 76 -16.36 -7.01 -7.23
N THR A 77 -16.35 -8.33 -7.45
CA THR A 77 -16.20 -8.90 -8.80
C THR A 77 -17.32 -8.40 -9.73
N GLN A 78 -18.56 -8.36 -9.24
CA GLN A 78 -19.72 -7.86 -10.00
C GLN A 78 -19.65 -6.36 -10.31
N ASN A 79 -19.04 -5.57 -9.43
CA ASN A 79 -18.92 -4.11 -9.56
C ASN A 79 -17.53 -3.66 -10.05
N ALA A 80 -16.65 -4.58 -10.47
CA ALA A 80 -15.26 -4.26 -10.77
C ALA A 80 -15.12 -3.22 -11.89
N GLN A 81 -15.97 -3.28 -12.91
CA GLN A 81 -15.92 -2.34 -14.03
C GLN A 81 -16.30 -0.91 -13.62
N SER A 82 -17.35 -0.73 -12.81
CA SER A 82 -17.78 0.60 -12.35
C SER A 82 -16.75 1.20 -11.39
N LEU A 83 -16.23 0.39 -10.47
CA LEU A 83 -15.16 0.78 -9.55
C LEU A 83 -13.87 1.16 -10.29
N ALA A 84 -13.46 0.39 -11.32
CA ALA A 84 -12.30 0.71 -12.15
C ALA A 84 -12.47 2.05 -12.90
N ALA A 85 -13.66 2.30 -13.46
CA ALA A 85 -13.94 3.56 -14.15
C ALA A 85 -13.87 4.77 -13.20
N LEU A 86 -14.36 4.62 -11.95
CA LEU A 86 -14.24 5.66 -10.93
C LEU A 86 -12.79 5.90 -10.52
N GLU A 87 -12.03 4.84 -10.22
CA GLU A 87 -10.62 4.97 -9.87
C GLU A 87 -9.82 5.62 -11.01
N THR A 88 -10.07 5.23 -12.26
CA THR A 88 -9.47 5.86 -13.44
C THR A 88 -9.75 7.34 -13.55
N ARG A 89 -11.02 7.74 -13.37
CA ARG A 89 -11.43 9.14 -13.49
C ARG A 89 -10.85 10.02 -12.39
N ASP A 90 -10.81 9.51 -11.16
CA ASP A 90 -10.43 10.29 -9.98
C ASP A 90 -8.91 10.36 -9.81
N THR A 91 -8.19 9.26 -10.09
CA THR A 91 -6.73 9.18 -9.90
C THR A 91 -5.93 9.51 -11.16
N GLY A 92 -6.55 9.43 -12.34
CA GLY A 92 -5.84 9.52 -13.63
C GLY A 92 -5.13 8.23 -14.04
N LYS A 93 -5.23 7.16 -13.25
CA LYS A 93 -4.69 5.85 -13.62
C LYS A 93 -5.46 5.26 -14.79
N ILE A 94 -4.76 4.62 -15.72
CA ILE A 94 -5.38 4.17 -16.97
C ILE A 94 -6.36 3.00 -16.74
N ILE A 95 -7.60 3.13 -17.20
CA ILE A 95 -8.23 2.17 -18.11
C ILE A 95 -7.81 0.71 -18.04
N ARG A 96 -6.77 0.49 -18.84
CA ARG A 96 -6.09 -0.76 -19.14
C ARG A 96 -5.51 -1.44 -17.90
N GLU A 97 -5.11 -0.67 -16.87
CA GLU A 97 -4.57 -1.19 -15.61
C GLU A 97 -5.65 -1.38 -14.55
N THR A 98 -6.49 -0.36 -14.32
CA THR A 98 -7.50 -0.39 -13.26
C THR A 98 -8.50 -1.51 -13.47
N SER A 99 -8.90 -1.79 -14.72
CA SER A 99 -9.83 -2.88 -15.04
C SER A 99 -9.36 -4.25 -14.51
N ALA A 100 -8.09 -4.60 -14.78
CA ALA A 100 -7.51 -5.85 -14.31
C ALA A 100 -7.19 -5.83 -12.81
N GLN A 101 -6.68 -4.70 -12.31
CA GLN A 101 -6.32 -4.55 -10.90
C GLN A 101 -7.54 -4.69 -9.99
N ILE A 102 -8.63 -3.99 -10.29
CA ILE A 102 -9.85 -4.01 -9.46
C ILE A 102 -10.54 -5.37 -9.52
N ALA A 103 -10.53 -6.04 -10.66
CA ALA A 103 -10.98 -7.44 -10.72
C ALA A 103 -10.16 -8.33 -9.78
N TYR A 104 -8.84 -8.13 -9.72
CA TYR A 104 -7.93 -8.88 -8.84
C TYR A 104 -8.07 -8.53 -7.36
N VAL A 105 -8.57 -7.34 -6.99
CA VAL A 105 -8.82 -6.95 -5.60
C VAL A 105 -9.74 -7.94 -4.88
N ALA A 106 -10.71 -8.52 -5.59
CA ALA A 106 -11.59 -9.55 -5.02
C ALA A 106 -10.81 -10.77 -4.47
N GLU A 107 -9.68 -11.13 -5.08
CA GLU A 107 -8.85 -12.25 -4.62
C GLU A 107 -8.22 -12.02 -3.25
N TYR A 108 -7.95 -10.76 -2.88
CA TYR A 108 -7.48 -10.43 -1.53
C TYR A 108 -8.57 -10.73 -0.50
N TYR A 109 -9.81 -10.33 -0.77
CA TYR A 109 -10.93 -10.64 0.11
C TYR A 109 -11.23 -12.14 0.17
N ARG A 110 -11.13 -12.87 -0.95
CA ARG A 110 -11.27 -14.35 -0.96
C ARG A 110 -10.20 -15.04 -0.13
N TYR A 111 -8.95 -14.59 -0.24
CA TYR A 111 -7.85 -15.13 0.55
C TYR A 111 -8.10 -14.96 2.05
N TYR A 112 -8.42 -13.74 2.49
CA TYR A 112 -8.71 -13.47 3.90
C TYR A 112 -10.00 -14.11 4.39
N ALA A 113 -10.99 -14.30 3.52
CA ALA A 113 -12.19 -15.08 3.82
C ALA A 113 -11.85 -16.54 4.17
N GLY A 114 -10.99 -17.19 3.39
CA GLY A 114 -10.50 -18.54 3.65
C GLY A 114 -9.57 -18.63 4.87
N LEU A 115 -8.92 -17.52 5.24
CA LEU A 115 -8.03 -17.45 6.38
C LEU A 115 -8.74 -17.17 7.71
N ALA A 116 -9.95 -16.60 7.69
CA ALA A 116 -10.65 -16.13 8.88
C ALA A 116 -10.75 -17.19 10.00
N ASP A 117 -10.97 -18.46 9.64
CA ASP A 117 -11.05 -19.60 10.57
C ASP A 117 -9.77 -20.46 10.62
N LYS A 118 -8.64 -19.90 10.18
CA LYS A 118 -7.28 -20.46 10.25
C LYS A 118 -6.33 -19.59 11.07
N ILE A 119 -6.84 -18.56 11.74
CA ILE A 119 -6.09 -17.77 12.71
C ILE A 119 -6.01 -18.59 14.01
N GLU A 120 -5.00 -19.45 14.06
CA GLU A 120 -4.83 -20.46 15.11
C GLU A 120 -4.09 -19.92 16.35
N GLY A 121 -4.39 -20.55 17.49
CA GLY A 121 -3.60 -20.45 18.71
C GLY A 121 -2.47 -21.48 18.75
N THR A 122 -1.86 -21.67 19.92
CA THR A 122 -0.84 -22.73 20.11
C THR A 122 -0.87 -23.25 21.53
N HIS A 123 -0.74 -24.56 21.72
CA HIS A 123 -0.52 -25.15 23.04
C HIS A 123 0.98 -25.16 23.37
N LEU A 124 1.36 -24.75 24.58
CA LEU A 124 2.75 -24.62 24.99
C LEU A 124 3.16 -25.78 25.91
N PRO A 125 4.25 -26.52 25.61
CA PRO A 125 4.77 -27.56 26.50
C PRO A 125 5.58 -26.92 27.64
N ILE A 126 4.90 -26.55 28.72
CA ILE A 126 5.50 -25.86 29.87
C ILE A 126 6.05 -26.85 30.90
N ASP A 127 7.10 -26.45 31.62
CA ASP A 127 7.83 -27.20 32.64
C ASP A 127 7.10 -27.26 34.01
N LYS A 128 5.79 -27.04 34.03
CA LYS A 128 4.94 -27.06 35.22
C LYS A 128 3.95 -28.23 35.11
N PRO A 129 4.13 -29.31 35.90
CA PRO A 129 3.43 -30.57 35.68
C PRO A 129 1.91 -30.50 35.92
N ASP A 130 1.43 -29.51 36.69
CA ASP A 130 0.01 -29.29 37.01
C ASP A 130 -0.62 -28.13 36.22
N MET A 131 -0.04 -27.75 35.08
CA MET A 131 -0.50 -26.62 34.27
C MET A 131 -0.70 -27.01 32.81
N GLU A 132 -1.82 -26.59 32.24
CA GLU A 132 -2.04 -26.48 30.81
C GLU A 132 -1.90 -25.01 30.39
N VAL A 133 -1.15 -24.76 29.31
CA VAL A 133 -0.90 -23.41 28.83
C VAL A 133 -1.12 -23.35 27.34
N TRP A 134 -1.94 -22.39 26.90
CA TRP A 134 -2.17 -22.15 25.48
C TRP A 134 -2.26 -20.65 25.17
N LEU A 135 -1.99 -20.34 23.92
CA LEU A 135 -2.09 -19.00 23.35
C LEU A 135 -3.39 -18.88 22.57
N ARG A 136 -4.14 -17.82 22.83
CA ARG A 136 -5.29 -17.38 22.02
C ARG A 136 -4.90 -16.17 21.19
N ARG A 137 -5.43 -16.08 19.98
CA ARG A 137 -5.39 -14.87 19.14
C ARG A 137 -6.72 -14.16 19.26
N GLU A 138 -6.70 -12.91 19.70
CA GLU A 138 -7.89 -12.07 19.86
C GLU A 138 -7.76 -10.83 18.97
N PRO A 139 -8.83 -10.36 18.32
CA PRO A 139 -8.76 -9.15 17.49
C PRO A 139 -8.24 -7.96 18.29
N ILE A 140 -7.42 -7.12 17.64
CA ILE A 140 -6.74 -6.01 18.33
C ILE A 140 -7.70 -4.94 18.85
N GLY A 141 -8.84 -4.74 18.17
CA GLY A 141 -9.87 -3.77 18.53
C GLY A 141 -10.35 -2.93 17.35
N VAL A 142 -10.42 -1.62 17.52
CA VAL A 142 -10.75 -0.66 16.45
C VAL A 142 -9.48 -0.29 15.69
N VAL A 143 -9.52 -0.44 14.36
CA VAL A 143 -8.42 -0.12 13.45
C VAL A 143 -8.71 1.18 12.71
N ALA A 144 -7.80 2.15 12.82
CA ALA A 144 -7.74 3.29 11.90
C ALA A 144 -6.93 2.88 10.66
N ALA A 145 -7.58 2.76 9.51
CA ALA A 145 -6.93 2.44 8.24
C ALA A 145 -6.82 3.72 7.39
N ILE A 146 -5.63 4.13 7.00
CA ILE A 146 -5.41 5.33 6.18
C ILE A 146 -4.70 4.92 4.89
N VAL A 147 -5.34 5.20 3.74
CA VAL A 147 -4.86 4.78 2.42
C VAL A 147 -4.51 5.99 1.54
N PRO A 148 -3.45 5.91 0.71
CA PRO A 148 -3.05 6.96 -0.22
C PRO A 148 -3.84 6.87 -1.52
N TRP A 149 -3.78 7.92 -2.32
CA TRP A 149 -4.58 8.09 -3.54
C TRP A 149 -4.18 7.19 -4.73
N ASN A 150 -2.99 6.62 -4.75
CA ASN A 150 -2.45 5.99 -5.96
C ASN A 150 -3.05 4.62 -6.31
N SER A 151 -3.63 3.90 -5.36
CA SER A 151 -4.35 2.63 -5.58
C SER A 151 -5.26 2.31 -4.38
N GLN A 152 -6.27 3.15 -4.13
CA GLN A 152 -7.06 3.10 -2.90
C GLN A 152 -7.78 1.75 -2.69
N LEU A 153 -8.41 1.20 -3.74
CA LEU A 153 -9.14 -0.07 -3.60
C LEU A 153 -8.20 -1.22 -3.25
N PHE A 154 -7.05 -1.31 -3.91
CA PHE A 154 -6.04 -2.32 -3.62
C PHE A 154 -5.47 -2.17 -2.20
N LEU A 155 -5.07 -0.96 -1.82
CA LEU A 155 -4.46 -0.69 -0.51
C LEU A 155 -5.48 -0.77 0.64
N SER A 156 -6.78 -0.60 0.35
CA SER A 156 -7.84 -0.88 1.32
C SER A 156 -8.01 -2.38 1.54
N ALA A 157 -7.90 -3.21 0.51
CA ALA A 157 -8.12 -4.65 0.61
C ALA A 157 -7.11 -5.34 1.53
N VAL A 158 -5.86 -4.88 1.49
CA VAL A 158 -4.77 -5.37 2.37
C VAL A 158 -4.87 -4.85 3.81
N LYS A 159 -5.80 -3.93 4.11
CA LYS A 159 -6.11 -3.46 5.47
C LYS A 159 -7.43 -4.04 5.99
N ILE A 160 -8.50 -3.87 5.22
CA ILE A 160 -9.86 -4.33 5.55
C ILE A 160 -9.91 -5.85 5.61
N GLY A 161 -9.41 -6.55 4.59
CA GLY A 161 -9.45 -8.01 4.50
C GLY A 161 -8.90 -8.70 5.75
N PRO A 162 -7.63 -8.48 6.13
CA PRO A 162 -7.03 -9.12 7.30
C PRO A 162 -7.64 -8.64 8.62
N ALA A 163 -7.98 -7.36 8.76
CA ALA A 163 -8.60 -6.82 9.97
C ALA A 163 -9.97 -7.47 10.25
N LEU A 164 -10.83 -7.56 9.24
CA LEU A 164 -12.16 -8.17 9.38
C LEU A 164 -12.08 -9.69 9.56
N ALA A 165 -11.12 -10.37 8.92
CA ALA A 165 -10.87 -11.79 9.14
C ALA A 165 -10.50 -12.07 10.62
N ALA A 166 -9.61 -11.24 11.19
CA ALA A 166 -9.24 -11.28 12.60
C ALA A 166 -10.42 -10.97 13.55
N GLY A 167 -11.44 -10.24 13.06
CA GLY A 167 -12.62 -9.83 13.85
C GLY A 167 -12.53 -8.41 14.40
N CYS A 168 -11.62 -7.58 13.87
CA CYS A 168 -11.55 -6.16 14.20
C CYS A 168 -12.73 -5.39 13.60
N THR A 169 -12.86 -4.12 13.98
CA THR A 169 -13.67 -3.14 13.24
C THR A 169 -12.77 -2.07 12.66
N VAL A 170 -13.20 -1.41 11.60
CA VAL A 170 -12.33 -0.51 10.83
C VAL A 170 -13.00 0.85 10.62
N VAL A 171 -12.24 1.91 10.87
CA VAL A 171 -12.51 3.25 10.36
C VAL A 171 -11.46 3.54 9.29
N LEU A 172 -11.87 3.52 8.03
CA LEU A 172 -11.02 3.81 6.89
C LEU A 172 -11.14 5.28 6.50
N LYS A 173 -10.00 5.97 6.44
CA LYS A 173 -9.86 7.29 5.82
C LYS A 173 -9.33 7.11 4.40
N ALA A 174 -10.16 7.42 3.41
CA ALA A 174 -9.77 7.54 2.02
C ALA A 174 -9.05 8.86 1.79
N SER A 175 -8.01 8.87 0.93
CA SER A 175 -7.30 10.10 0.60
C SER A 175 -8.22 11.10 -0.11
N GLU A 176 -8.16 12.33 0.38
CA GLU A 176 -8.86 13.50 -0.14
C GLU A 176 -8.55 13.82 -1.61
N GLU A 177 -7.43 13.33 -2.16
CA GLU A 177 -7.06 13.60 -3.55
C GLU A 177 -7.93 12.83 -4.55
N ALA A 178 -8.38 11.61 -4.21
CA ALA A 178 -9.15 10.76 -5.11
C ALA A 178 -10.05 9.73 -4.39
N PRO A 179 -11.00 10.15 -3.53
CA PRO A 179 -11.75 9.24 -2.65
C PRO A 179 -12.92 8.51 -3.32
N ALA A 180 -13.33 8.87 -4.55
CA ALA A 180 -14.52 8.35 -5.20
C ALA A 180 -14.64 6.82 -5.21
N PRO A 181 -13.61 6.04 -5.61
CA PRO A 181 -13.73 4.58 -5.65
C PRO A 181 -13.98 3.97 -4.27
N MET A 182 -13.45 4.56 -3.19
CA MET A 182 -13.69 4.07 -1.83
C MET A 182 -15.09 4.41 -1.31
N LEU A 183 -15.61 5.58 -1.66
CA LEU A 183 -16.97 5.98 -1.30
C LEU A 183 -18.02 5.13 -2.05
N GLU A 184 -17.74 4.75 -3.30
CA GLU A 184 -18.57 3.78 -4.03
C GLU A 184 -18.41 2.36 -3.46
N PHE A 185 -17.19 1.95 -3.10
CA PHE A 185 -16.97 0.67 -2.43
C PHE A 185 -17.79 0.52 -1.14
N ALA A 186 -18.06 1.60 -0.41
CA ALA A 186 -18.97 1.55 0.75
C ALA A 186 -20.38 1.05 0.39
N ARG A 187 -20.91 1.40 -0.79
CA ARG A 187 -22.21 0.89 -1.30
C ARG A 187 -22.15 -0.60 -1.58
N VAL A 188 -21.03 -1.09 -2.09
CA VAL A 188 -20.78 -2.52 -2.34
C VAL A 188 -20.65 -3.28 -1.01
N PHE A 189 -19.96 -2.68 -0.03
CA PHE A 189 -19.80 -3.24 1.30
C PHE A 189 -21.12 -3.36 2.07
N ASP A 190 -21.96 -2.32 2.03
CA ASP A 190 -23.28 -2.31 2.66
C ASP A 190 -24.17 -3.47 2.14
N GLN A 191 -24.14 -3.70 0.82
CA GLN A 191 -24.84 -4.83 0.19
C GLN A 191 -24.33 -6.22 0.64
N ALA A 192 -23.11 -6.33 1.15
CA ALA A 192 -22.57 -7.59 1.66
C ALA A 192 -23.22 -8.00 3.01
N GLY A 193 -23.84 -7.06 3.71
CA GLY A 193 -24.63 -7.33 4.93
C GLY A 193 -23.79 -7.54 6.18
N PHE A 194 -22.65 -6.86 6.29
CA PHE A 194 -21.92 -6.78 7.56
C PHE A 194 -22.74 -6.00 8.61
N PRO A 195 -22.58 -6.30 9.91
CA PRO A 195 -23.22 -5.49 10.95
C PRO A 195 -22.86 -4.00 10.85
N PRO A 196 -23.81 -3.09 11.12
CA PRO A 196 -23.54 -1.66 11.13
C PRO A 196 -22.35 -1.28 12.01
N GLY A 197 -21.47 -0.41 11.51
CA GLY A 197 -20.26 0.06 12.20
C GLY A 197 -19.02 -0.84 12.06
N VAL A 198 -19.13 -2.06 11.53
CA VAL A 198 -17.96 -2.94 11.34
C VAL A 198 -16.92 -2.32 10.39
N LEU A 199 -17.39 -1.63 9.35
CA LEU A 199 -16.58 -0.75 8.51
C LEU A 199 -17.24 0.62 8.46
N ASN A 200 -16.43 1.66 8.59
CA ASN A 200 -16.81 3.06 8.37
C ASN A 200 -15.81 3.64 7.37
N ILE A 201 -16.29 4.38 6.38
CA ILE A 201 -15.46 5.00 5.34
C ILE A 201 -15.70 6.50 5.37
N ILE A 202 -14.66 7.25 5.68
CA ILE A 202 -14.64 8.70 5.74
C ILE A 202 -13.57 9.25 4.80
N THR A 203 -13.69 10.52 4.42
CA THR A 203 -12.62 11.26 3.74
C THR A 203 -12.61 12.71 4.23
N GLY A 204 -11.47 13.37 4.14
CA GLY A 204 -11.21 14.69 4.71
C GLY A 204 -9.71 14.93 4.79
N PHE A 205 -9.27 16.08 5.31
CA PHE A 205 -7.85 16.45 5.28
C PHE A 205 -7.04 15.97 6.49
N GLY A 206 -5.71 16.10 6.40
CA GLY A 206 -4.78 15.67 7.44
C GLY A 206 -5.08 16.22 8.84
N ALA A 207 -5.26 17.53 8.99
CA ALA A 207 -5.43 18.17 10.30
C ALA A 207 -6.77 17.84 10.98
N ASP A 208 -7.89 17.96 10.26
CA ASP A 208 -9.23 17.88 10.84
C ASP A 208 -9.85 16.49 10.84
N CYS A 209 -9.27 15.55 10.08
CA CYS A 209 -9.73 14.17 9.98
C CYS A 209 -8.63 13.17 10.33
N GLY A 210 -7.46 13.27 9.66
CA GLY A 210 -6.37 12.32 9.86
C GLY A 210 -5.81 12.35 11.28
N ALA A 211 -5.45 13.53 11.79
CA ALA A 211 -4.87 13.68 13.11
C ALA A 211 -5.87 13.28 14.20
N VAL A 212 -7.12 13.74 14.10
CA VAL A 212 -8.21 13.37 15.02
C VAL A 212 -8.37 11.86 15.08
N LEU A 213 -8.45 11.18 13.94
CA LEU A 213 -8.59 9.71 13.89
C LEU A 213 -7.40 9.01 14.56
N THR A 214 -6.17 9.45 14.28
CA THR A 214 -4.96 8.80 14.81
C THR A 214 -4.70 9.07 16.29
N CYS A 215 -5.25 10.15 16.86
CA CYS A 215 -5.17 10.45 18.29
C CYS A 215 -6.36 9.89 19.08
N HIS A 216 -7.39 9.35 18.41
CA HIS A 216 -8.65 9.03 19.06
C HIS A 216 -8.45 7.92 20.14
N PRO A 217 -8.93 8.09 21.38
CA PRO A 217 -8.62 7.20 22.51
C PRO A 217 -9.21 5.78 22.40
N LYS A 218 -10.12 5.57 21.45
CA LYS A 218 -10.74 4.26 21.17
C LYS A 218 -10.13 3.53 19.97
N VAL A 219 -9.06 4.05 19.38
CA VAL A 219 -8.31 3.37 18.30
C VAL A 219 -7.20 2.53 18.93
N ASP A 220 -7.16 1.24 18.60
CA ASP A 220 -6.19 0.28 19.13
C ASP A 220 -4.99 0.05 18.19
N HIS A 221 -5.19 0.31 16.88
CA HIS A 221 -4.18 0.13 15.85
C HIS A 221 -4.34 1.14 14.72
N ILE A 222 -3.24 1.64 14.18
CA ILE A 222 -3.21 2.53 13.01
C ILE A 222 -2.42 1.86 11.89
N ALA A 223 -3.12 1.49 10.82
CA ALA A 223 -2.54 0.95 9.59
C ALA A 223 -2.47 2.06 8.53
N PHE A 224 -1.26 2.59 8.29
CA PHE A 224 -1.05 3.71 7.36
C PHE A 224 -0.22 3.30 6.15
N THR A 225 -0.65 3.74 4.98
CA THR A 225 0.20 3.72 3.78
C THR A 225 0.35 5.14 3.23
N GLY A 226 1.58 5.57 2.92
CA GLY A 226 1.84 6.90 2.38
C GLY A 226 3.28 7.38 2.54
N GLY A 227 3.49 8.70 2.63
CA GLY A 227 4.83 9.29 2.71
C GLY A 227 5.47 9.20 4.11
N PRO A 228 6.81 9.08 4.22
CA PRO A 228 7.50 9.03 5.51
C PRO A 228 7.24 10.21 6.43
N GLU A 229 7.10 11.42 5.89
CA GLU A 229 6.85 12.62 6.71
C GLU A 229 5.47 12.56 7.38
N THR A 230 4.41 12.20 6.65
CA THR A 230 3.09 11.95 7.25
C THR A 230 3.15 10.83 8.28
N ALA A 231 3.91 9.76 8.03
CA ALA A 231 4.07 8.67 8.96
C ALA A 231 4.69 9.12 10.30
N ARG A 232 5.62 10.08 10.28
CA ARG A 232 6.17 10.68 11.51
C ARG A 232 5.10 11.39 12.33
N HIS A 233 4.18 12.10 11.68
CA HIS A 233 3.04 12.70 12.37
C HIS A 233 2.14 11.62 12.97
N ILE A 234 1.86 10.55 12.25
CA ILE A 234 1.04 9.44 12.73
C ILE A 234 1.65 8.76 13.96
N VAL A 235 2.96 8.50 13.95
CA VAL A 235 3.66 7.90 15.11
C VAL A 235 3.65 8.84 16.31
N ARG A 236 3.71 10.17 16.12
CA ARG A 236 3.55 11.13 17.22
C ARG A 236 2.12 11.12 17.75
N ASN A 237 1.13 11.10 16.86
CA ASN A 237 -0.29 11.07 17.22
C ASN A 237 -0.65 9.80 18.00
N SER A 238 -0.08 8.64 17.61
CA SER A 238 -0.33 7.37 18.30
C SER A 238 0.20 7.32 19.73
N ALA A 239 1.02 8.30 20.16
CA ALA A 239 1.43 8.41 21.55
C ALA A 239 0.27 8.82 22.46
N GLU A 240 -0.76 9.49 21.93
CA GLU A 240 -1.93 9.96 22.70
C GLU A 240 -2.86 8.81 23.12
N ASN A 241 -2.91 7.71 22.33
CA ASN A 241 -3.74 6.53 22.59
C ASN A 241 -2.94 5.23 22.76
N LEU A 242 -1.62 5.28 22.60
CA LEU A 242 -0.71 4.11 22.60
C LEU A 242 -1.11 3.02 21.59
N ALA A 243 -1.79 3.41 20.49
CA ALA A 243 -2.13 2.50 19.42
C ALA A 243 -0.86 1.95 18.76
N SER A 244 -0.84 0.66 18.44
CA SER A 244 0.23 0.10 17.63
C SER A 244 0.12 0.62 16.19
N THR A 245 1.22 0.60 15.43
CA THR A 245 1.25 1.11 14.06
C THR A 245 1.78 0.04 13.10
N SER A 246 1.22 0.01 11.90
CA SER A 246 1.77 -0.68 10.73
C SER A 246 1.92 0.36 9.62
N LEU A 247 3.14 0.54 9.13
CA LEU A 247 3.50 1.60 8.20
C LEU A 247 4.03 1.01 6.90
N GLU A 248 3.36 1.28 5.80
CA GLU A 248 3.82 0.97 4.44
C GLU A 248 4.16 2.28 3.72
N LEU A 249 5.45 2.51 3.49
CA LEU A 249 5.93 3.80 3.00
C LEU A 249 6.55 3.67 1.60
N GLY A 250 7.01 4.81 1.08
CA GLY A 250 7.68 4.89 -0.22
C GLY A 250 8.98 4.10 -0.33
N GLY A 251 9.58 4.16 -1.51
CA GLY A 251 10.80 3.43 -1.82
C GLY A 251 11.69 4.12 -2.84
N LYS A 252 12.95 3.69 -2.87
CA LYS A 252 13.88 3.93 -3.98
C LYS A 252 14.42 2.61 -4.50
N SER A 253 13.47 1.77 -4.95
CA SER A 253 13.71 0.36 -5.21
C SER A 253 14.76 0.12 -6.29
N PRO A 254 15.84 -0.62 -5.99
CA PRO A 254 16.85 -0.97 -6.97
C PRO A 254 16.33 -2.00 -7.97
N PHE A 255 16.59 -1.76 -9.24
CA PHE A 255 16.38 -2.69 -10.35
C PHE A 255 17.75 -3.04 -10.94
N ILE A 256 18.25 -4.23 -10.64
CA ILE A 256 19.65 -4.62 -10.86
C ILE A 256 19.72 -5.52 -12.09
N VAL A 257 20.55 -5.16 -13.08
CA VAL A 257 20.69 -5.90 -14.34
C VAL A 257 22.15 -6.26 -14.58
N PHE A 258 22.45 -7.56 -14.56
CA PHE A 258 23.77 -8.10 -14.88
C PHE A 258 23.93 -8.36 -16.39
N GLU A 259 25.17 -8.46 -16.86
CA GLU A 259 25.49 -8.62 -18.29
C GLU A 259 24.98 -9.92 -18.93
N ASP A 260 24.70 -10.95 -18.13
CA ASP A 260 24.16 -12.23 -18.58
C ASP A 260 22.63 -12.26 -18.59
N ALA A 261 21.96 -11.19 -18.16
CA ALA A 261 20.52 -11.07 -18.18
C ALA A 261 19.94 -11.20 -19.60
N ASP A 262 18.70 -11.67 -19.69
CA ASP A 262 17.92 -11.49 -20.91
C ASP A 262 17.56 -10.01 -21.07
N ILE A 263 18.26 -9.32 -21.98
CA ILE A 263 18.17 -7.87 -22.11
C ILE A 263 16.76 -7.40 -22.48
N GLU A 264 16.07 -8.13 -23.36
CA GLU A 264 14.73 -7.77 -23.82
C GLU A 264 13.72 -7.89 -22.68
N SER A 265 13.78 -8.98 -21.92
CA SER A 265 12.91 -9.19 -20.75
C SER A 265 13.19 -8.15 -19.67
N ALA A 266 14.46 -7.85 -19.39
CA ALA A 266 14.84 -6.85 -18.40
C ALA A 266 14.42 -5.42 -18.80
N VAL A 267 14.54 -5.05 -20.08
CA VAL A 267 14.03 -3.77 -20.60
C VAL A 267 12.51 -3.68 -20.45
N ASN A 268 11.75 -4.70 -20.86
CA ASN A 268 10.29 -4.71 -20.74
C ASN A 268 9.84 -4.65 -19.27
N ALA A 269 10.53 -5.38 -18.39
CA ALA A 269 10.26 -5.34 -16.96
C ALA A 269 10.63 -3.99 -16.32
N GLN A 270 11.67 -3.31 -16.79
CA GLN A 270 12.02 -1.97 -16.33
C GLN A 270 10.97 -0.94 -16.76
N ILE A 271 10.48 -0.98 -18.01
CA ILE A 271 9.39 -0.13 -18.50
C ILE A 271 8.14 -0.30 -17.62
N SER A 272 7.69 -1.53 -17.41
CA SER A 272 6.57 -1.82 -16.51
C SER A 272 6.87 -1.40 -15.06
N GLY A 273 8.11 -1.62 -14.62
CA GLY A 273 8.58 -1.32 -13.27
C GLY A 273 8.52 0.15 -12.90
N ILE A 274 8.75 1.07 -13.85
CA ILE A 274 8.81 2.51 -13.60
C ILE A 274 7.70 3.33 -14.24
N PHE A 275 7.13 2.92 -15.38
CA PHE A 275 6.14 3.73 -16.09
C PHE A 275 4.70 3.26 -15.94
N ALA A 276 4.45 1.97 -15.59
CA ALA A 276 3.09 1.54 -15.28
C ALA A 276 2.56 2.24 -14.01
N ALA A 277 1.25 2.53 -13.98
CA ALA A 277 0.60 3.47 -13.05
C ALA A 277 1.18 4.90 -13.08
N THR A 278 1.75 5.32 -14.22
CA THR A 278 2.48 6.59 -14.39
C THR A 278 3.63 6.74 -13.36
N GLY A 279 4.21 5.62 -12.92
CA GLY A 279 5.27 5.60 -11.90
C GLY A 279 4.82 5.98 -10.48
N GLN A 280 3.53 6.15 -10.24
CA GLN A 280 2.94 6.48 -8.92
C GLN A 280 2.78 5.21 -8.07
N SER A 281 3.89 4.54 -7.80
CA SER A 281 3.93 3.24 -7.13
C SER A 281 5.07 3.20 -6.12
N CYS A 282 4.78 2.79 -4.88
CA CYS A 282 5.80 2.67 -3.82
C CYS A 282 6.90 1.67 -4.18
N VAL A 283 6.56 0.61 -4.91
CA VAL A 283 7.50 -0.42 -5.40
C VAL A 283 8.09 -0.11 -6.78
N ALA A 284 7.97 1.12 -7.28
CA ALA A 284 8.48 1.47 -8.60
C ALA A 284 10.00 1.22 -8.67
N GLY A 285 10.45 0.54 -9.72
CA GLY A 285 11.86 0.25 -10.00
C GLY A 285 12.61 1.49 -10.46
N SER A 286 12.63 2.53 -9.63
CA SER A 286 13.03 3.89 -9.97
C SER A 286 14.54 4.14 -9.93
N ARG A 287 15.32 3.11 -9.55
CA ARG A 287 16.78 3.13 -9.59
C ARG A 287 17.31 1.93 -10.37
N LEU A 288 17.53 2.10 -11.67
CA LEU A 288 18.20 1.11 -12.50
C LEU A 288 19.69 1.08 -12.14
N ILE A 289 20.19 -0.09 -11.77
CA ILE A 289 21.60 -0.36 -11.47
C ILE A 289 22.06 -1.40 -12.50
N ILE A 290 22.84 -0.98 -13.49
CA ILE A 290 23.12 -1.82 -14.67
C ILE A 290 24.62 -2.03 -14.90
N SER A 291 24.99 -3.25 -15.28
CA SER A 291 26.37 -3.60 -15.64
C SER A 291 26.86 -2.71 -16.79
N ASN A 292 28.03 -2.07 -16.62
CA ASN A 292 28.65 -1.20 -17.63
C ASN A 292 28.76 -1.90 -19.00
N LYS A 293 28.93 -3.23 -19.01
CA LYS A 293 29.09 -4.03 -20.23
C LYS A 293 27.86 -4.01 -21.16
N ILE A 294 26.68 -3.74 -20.63
CA ILE A 294 25.41 -3.75 -21.38
C ILE A 294 24.63 -2.44 -21.32
N LYS A 295 25.12 -1.45 -20.56
CA LYS A 295 24.43 -0.17 -20.27
C LYS A 295 23.95 0.52 -21.55
N ASP A 296 24.85 0.78 -22.50
CA ASP A 296 24.52 1.56 -23.70
C ASP A 296 23.44 0.88 -24.55
N ALA A 297 23.58 -0.43 -24.75
CA ALA A 297 22.62 -1.23 -25.50
C ALA A 297 21.25 -1.31 -24.81
N PHE A 298 21.22 -1.32 -23.48
CA PHE A 298 20.00 -1.31 -22.68
C PHE A 298 19.32 0.05 -22.74
N LEU A 299 20.06 1.14 -22.51
CA LEU A 299 19.51 2.50 -22.52
C LEU A 299 18.99 2.91 -23.89
N ALA A 300 19.63 2.48 -24.98
CA ALA A 300 19.12 2.73 -26.33
C ALA A 300 17.72 2.13 -26.53
N ARG A 301 17.52 0.86 -26.14
CA ARG A 301 16.22 0.17 -26.22
C ARG A 301 15.19 0.77 -25.27
N LEU A 302 15.62 1.11 -24.06
CA LEU A 302 14.74 1.69 -23.06
C LEU A 302 14.25 3.08 -23.50
N LYS A 303 15.12 3.90 -24.08
CA LYS A 303 14.79 5.19 -24.67
C LYS A 303 13.76 5.04 -25.79
N GLU A 304 14.03 4.15 -26.76
CA GLU A 304 13.11 3.90 -27.88
C GLU A 304 11.70 3.54 -27.37
N LYS A 305 11.61 2.63 -26.40
CA LYS A 305 10.33 2.25 -25.81
C LYS A 305 9.68 3.38 -25.03
N ALA A 306 10.43 4.15 -24.25
CA ALA A 306 9.92 5.28 -23.48
C ALA A 306 9.34 6.38 -24.38
N GLU A 307 9.99 6.66 -25.52
CA GLU A 307 9.54 7.65 -26.51
C GLU A 307 8.34 7.17 -27.34
N ALA A 308 8.14 5.86 -27.44
CA ALA A 308 7.01 5.26 -28.14
C ALA A 308 5.73 5.14 -27.29
N VAL A 309 5.80 5.40 -25.98
CA VAL A 309 4.66 5.28 -25.05
C VAL A 309 3.51 6.19 -25.48
N VAL A 310 2.30 5.63 -25.54
CA VAL A 310 1.09 6.42 -25.81
C VAL A 310 0.62 7.17 -24.56
N ILE A 311 0.85 8.49 -24.53
CA ILE A 311 0.39 9.38 -23.44
C ILE A 311 -0.97 9.99 -23.81
N GLY A 312 -2.00 9.70 -23.01
CA GLY A 312 -3.37 9.97 -23.42
C GLY A 312 -4.38 10.09 -22.29
N ALA A 313 -5.66 10.14 -22.68
CA ALA A 313 -6.77 10.15 -21.74
C ALA A 313 -6.83 8.81 -20.99
N PRO A 314 -7.03 8.81 -19.66
CA PRO A 314 -6.91 7.60 -18.87
C PRO A 314 -8.05 6.60 -19.09
N ASP A 315 -9.17 7.03 -19.68
CA ASP A 315 -10.32 6.20 -20.07
C ASP A 315 -10.20 5.60 -21.50
N ASP A 316 -9.14 5.92 -22.24
CA ASP A 316 -8.82 5.27 -23.51
C ASP A 316 -7.96 4.02 -23.28
N MET A 317 -8.41 2.87 -23.80
CA MET A 317 -7.69 1.59 -23.71
C MET A 317 -6.37 1.58 -24.49
N ALA A 318 -6.17 2.49 -25.43
CA ALA A 318 -4.92 2.67 -26.15
C ALA A 318 -3.85 3.42 -25.34
N THR A 319 -4.25 4.16 -24.30
CA THR A 319 -3.33 4.90 -23.44
C THR A 319 -2.46 3.95 -22.62
N GLU A 320 -1.17 4.25 -22.57
CA GLU A 320 -0.15 3.48 -21.83
C GLU A 320 0.40 4.26 -20.62
N VAL A 321 0.36 5.59 -20.67
CA VAL A 321 0.66 6.46 -19.53
C VAL A 321 -0.39 7.58 -19.44
N GLY A 322 -1.02 7.69 -18.26
CA GLY A 322 -1.99 8.73 -17.94
C GLY A 322 -1.35 9.97 -17.30
N PRO A 323 -2.15 10.94 -16.82
CA PRO A 323 -1.64 12.03 -16.01
C PRO A 323 -1.13 11.53 -14.63
N LEU A 324 -0.37 12.37 -13.94
CA LEU A 324 -0.17 12.27 -12.49
C LEU A 324 -1.45 12.69 -11.77
N CYS A 325 -1.71 12.11 -10.60
CA CYS A 325 -2.93 12.36 -9.83
C CYS A 325 -2.95 13.78 -9.23
N THR A 326 -1.79 14.30 -8.82
CA THR A 326 -1.71 15.58 -8.09
C THR A 326 -0.70 16.52 -8.73
N LEU A 327 -0.98 17.82 -8.68
CA LEU A 327 -0.07 18.85 -9.17
C LEU A 327 1.24 18.87 -8.38
N GLY A 328 1.17 18.67 -7.05
CA GLY A 328 2.35 18.66 -6.18
C GLY A 328 3.36 17.56 -6.55
N GLN A 329 2.91 16.40 -7.05
CA GLN A 329 3.84 15.38 -7.56
C GLN A 329 4.48 15.79 -8.89
N CYS A 330 3.74 16.48 -9.76
CA CYS A 330 4.33 17.01 -10.99
C CYS A 330 5.38 18.08 -10.71
N GLU A 331 5.11 19.00 -9.78
CA GLU A 331 6.05 20.03 -9.33
C GLU A 331 7.30 19.41 -8.69
N THR A 332 7.11 18.39 -7.85
CA THR A 332 8.22 17.60 -7.28
C THR A 332 9.09 16.98 -8.38
N ALA A 333 8.48 16.39 -9.40
CA ALA A 333 9.22 15.79 -10.51
C ALA A 333 10.02 16.83 -11.31
N VAL A 334 9.42 17.98 -11.62
CA VAL A 334 10.10 19.09 -12.31
C VAL A 334 11.29 19.61 -11.51
N ASP A 335 11.10 19.91 -10.21
CA ASP A 335 12.17 20.39 -9.34
C ASP A 335 13.33 19.38 -9.24
N LEU A 336 13.00 18.11 -8.97
CA LEU A 336 14.01 17.09 -8.72
C LEU A 336 14.80 16.77 -10.00
N VAL A 337 14.17 16.77 -11.18
CA VAL A 337 14.86 16.69 -12.48
C VAL A 337 15.81 17.88 -12.66
N ALA A 338 15.36 19.10 -12.37
CA ALA A 338 16.17 20.31 -12.52
C ALA A 338 17.41 20.29 -11.61
N ARG A 339 17.24 19.94 -10.33
CA ARG A 339 18.35 19.83 -9.36
C ARG A 339 19.33 18.71 -9.73
N SER A 340 18.84 17.59 -10.28
CA SER A 340 19.73 16.53 -10.78
C SER A 340 20.53 16.94 -12.01
N LYS A 341 19.94 17.67 -12.95
CA LYS A 341 20.69 18.27 -14.07
C LYS A 341 21.79 19.21 -13.57
N ALA A 342 21.48 20.05 -12.57
CA ALA A 342 22.46 20.95 -11.96
C ALA A 342 23.60 20.20 -11.25
N ALA A 343 23.36 18.99 -10.77
CA ALA A 343 24.36 18.10 -10.19
C ALA A 343 25.17 17.29 -11.25
N GLY A 344 24.94 17.52 -12.55
CA GLY A 344 25.66 16.87 -13.64
C GLY A 344 24.98 15.63 -14.24
N ALA A 345 23.77 15.28 -13.81
CA ALA A 345 23.03 14.16 -14.39
C ALA A 345 22.53 14.50 -15.80
N ILE A 346 22.48 13.50 -16.67
CA ILE A 346 22.11 13.66 -18.09
C ILE A 346 20.70 13.14 -18.30
N VAL A 347 19.80 14.00 -18.78
CA VAL A 347 18.46 13.57 -19.21
C VAL A 347 18.55 12.92 -20.59
N ILE A 348 18.23 11.63 -20.68
CA ILE A 348 18.27 10.84 -21.91
C ILE A 348 17.01 11.07 -22.76
N THR A 349 15.86 11.20 -22.11
CA THR A 349 14.55 11.54 -22.71
C THR A 349 13.60 12.08 -21.63
N GLY A 350 12.54 12.79 -22.05
CA GLY A 350 11.56 13.41 -21.17
C GLY A 350 12.11 14.62 -20.38
N GLY A 351 11.72 14.73 -19.11
CA GLY A 351 12.29 15.67 -18.15
C GLY A 351 11.54 17.00 -17.98
N GLU A 352 10.46 17.22 -18.72
CA GLU A 352 9.64 18.45 -18.65
C GLU A 352 8.15 18.10 -18.73
N ARG A 353 7.31 18.89 -18.04
CA ARG A 353 5.86 18.73 -18.08
C ARG A 353 5.36 18.97 -19.52
N LEU A 354 4.37 18.19 -19.96
CA LEU A 354 3.76 18.41 -21.27
C LEU A 354 2.89 19.67 -21.26
N ASP A 355 3.03 20.50 -22.29
CA ASP A 355 2.20 21.69 -22.52
C ASP A 355 0.83 21.28 -23.07
N ARG A 356 -0.05 20.82 -22.17
CA ARG A 356 -1.43 20.40 -22.45
C ARG A 356 -2.29 20.47 -21.19
N ASP A 357 -3.60 20.40 -21.37
CA ASP A 357 -4.56 20.26 -20.27
C ASP A 357 -4.25 19.02 -19.41
N GLY A 358 -4.52 19.13 -18.11
CA GLY A 358 -4.24 18.08 -17.13
C GLY A 358 -2.79 18.09 -16.61
N ILE A 359 -2.44 17.04 -15.88
CA ILE A 359 -1.16 16.92 -15.16
C ILE A 359 -0.30 15.85 -15.82
N TYR A 360 0.16 16.08 -17.05
CA TYR A 360 0.94 15.10 -17.80
C TYR A 360 2.44 15.33 -17.67
N PHE A 361 3.17 14.29 -17.26
CA PHE A 361 4.62 14.26 -17.21
C PHE A 361 5.12 13.04 -18.00
N PRO A 362 5.98 13.21 -19.03
CA PRO A 362 6.38 12.12 -19.91
C PRO A 362 7.34 11.15 -19.20
N PRO A 363 7.39 9.88 -19.65
CA PRO A 363 8.46 8.96 -19.29
C PRO A 363 9.83 9.62 -19.39
N THR A 364 10.55 9.65 -18.29
CA THR A 364 11.82 10.36 -18.16
C THR A 364 12.91 9.41 -17.70
N ILE A 365 14.06 9.45 -18.37
CA ILE A 365 15.23 8.63 -18.03
C ILE A 365 16.40 9.56 -17.77
N ILE A 366 17.01 9.44 -16.59
CA ILE A 366 18.13 10.28 -16.15
C ILE A 366 19.34 9.39 -15.87
N ASP A 367 20.39 9.56 -16.66
CA ASP A 367 21.68 8.91 -16.44
C ASP A 367 22.51 9.67 -15.41
N CYS A 368 22.81 9.00 -14.30
CA CYS A 368 23.54 9.56 -13.16
C CYS A 368 24.94 8.95 -13.00
N SER A 369 25.45 8.18 -13.97
CA SER A 369 26.78 7.56 -13.85
C SER A 369 27.91 8.56 -13.61
N ASN A 370 27.77 9.80 -14.07
CA ASN A 370 28.75 10.88 -13.83
C ASN A 370 28.27 11.90 -12.77
N ALA A 371 27.21 11.59 -12.03
CA ALA A 371 26.57 12.47 -11.06
C ALA A 371 26.12 11.70 -9.81
N PRO A 372 27.07 11.13 -9.02
CA PRO A 372 26.76 10.29 -7.86
C PRO A 372 26.01 11.05 -6.75
N ASP A 373 26.11 12.37 -6.72
CA ASP A 373 25.41 13.24 -5.76
C ASP A 373 24.06 13.76 -6.26
N ALA A 374 23.57 13.28 -7.42
CA ALA A 374 22.30 13.73 -7.97
C ALA A 374 21.14 13.35 -7.02
N PRO A 375 20.30 14.32 -6.60
CA PRO A 375 19.26 14.07 -5.60
C PRO A 375 18.19 13.07 -6.07
N CYS A 376 18.03 12.87 -7.39
CA CYS A 376 17.19 11.82 -7.96
C CYS A 376 17.61 10.39 -7.58
N LEU A 377 18.81 10.18 -7.03
CA LEU A 377 19.29 8.87 -6.58
C LEU A 377 18.77 8.49 -5.19
N THR A 378 18.44 9.46 -4.36
CA THR A 378 18.03 9.26 -2.96
C THR A 378 16.59 9.68 -2.69
N SER A 379 16.06 10.63 -3.47
CA SER A 379 14.69 11.11 -3.35
C SER A 379 13.73 10.30 -4.24
N GLU A 380 12.56 9.95 -3.69
CA GLU A 380 11.48 9.32 -4.42
C GLU A 380 10.73 10.36 -5.27
N PHE A 381 10.54 10.08 -6.57
CA PHE A 381 9.76 10.93 -7.46
C PHE A 381 8.25 10.69 -7.33
N PHE A 382 7.89 9.43 -7.14
CA PHE A 382 6.51 8.95 -7.23
C PHE A 382 5.82 9.39 -8.54
N GLY A 383 6.55 9.26 -9.65
CA GLY A 383 6.15 9.62 -11.01
C GLY A 383 7.02 8.88 -12.05
N PRO A 384 6.83 9.11 -13.35
CA PRO A 384 7.41 8.28 -14.41
C PRO A 384 8.87 8.69 -14.71
N VAL A 385 9.74 8.64 -13.69
CA VAL A 385 11.13 9.08 -13.77
C VAL A 385 12.07 7.98 -13.27
N LEU A 386 12.93 7.50 -14.17
CA LEU A 386 13.95 6.51 -13.89
C LEU A 386 15.32 7.17 -13.67
N SER A 387 15.96 6.87 -12.55
CA SER A 387 17.37 7.19 -12.32
C SER A 387 18.26 6.00 -12.66
N VAL A 388 19.34 6.22 -13.39
CA VAL A 388 20.26 5.15 -13.83
C VAL A 388 21.63 5.31 -13.18
N LEU A 389 22.13 4.21 -12.63
CA LEU A 389 23.48 4.01 -12.13
C LEU A 389 24.09 2.79 -12.81
N SER A 390 25.41 2.68 -12.78
CA SER A 390 26.12 1.53 -13.34
C SER A 390 27.16 0.95 -12.38
N PHE A 391 27.59 -0.27 -12.68
CA PHE A 391 28.57 -1.01 -11.88
C PHE A 391 29.44 -1.90 -12.76
N ASP A 392 30.60 -2.30 -12.23
CA ASP A 392 31.53 -3.25 -12.85
C ASP A 392 31.55 -4.61 -12.17
N THR A 393 31.26 -4.67 -10.86
CA THR A 393 31.26 -5.92 -10.08
C THR A 393 29.95 -6.20 -9.34
N GLU A 394 29.74 -7.46 -8.97
CA GLU A 394 28.58 -7.87 -8.17
C GLU A 394 28.56 -7.19 -6.79
N GLU A 395 29.73 -7.04 -6.18
CA GLU A 395 29.90 -6.38 -4.89
C GLU A 395 29.50 -4.90 -4.95
N GLU A 396 29.87 -4.22 -6.03
CA GLU A 396 29.49 -2.82 -6.27
C GLU A 396 27.99 -2.70 -6.53
N ALA A 397 27.40 -3.57 -7.36
CA ALA A 397 25.96 -3.59 -7.59
C ALA A 397 25.18 -3.73 -6.28
N LEU A 398 25.63 -4.62 -5.39
CA LEU A 398 25.04 -4.83 -4.08
C LEU A 398 25.21 -3.62 -3.15
N TYR A 399 26.40 -3.00 -3.16
CA TYR A 399 26.64 -1.78 -2.38
C TYR A 399 25.68 -0.67 -2.80
N ILE A 400 25.62 -0.36 -4.10
CA ILE A 400 24.72 0.67 -4.66
C ILE A 400 23.26 0.33 -4.34
N ALA A 401 22.86 -0.94 -4.51
CA ALA A 401 21.48 -1.38 -4.25
C ALA A 401 21.04 -1.14 -2.80
N ASN A 402 21.96 -1.28 -1.85
CA ASN A 402 21.69 -1.08 -0.42
C ASN A 402 22.00 0.34 0.07
N ASP A 403 22.66 1.18 -0.73
CA ASP A 403 22.97 2.58 -0.39
C ASP A 403 21.73 3.47 -0.55
N THR A 404 20.78 3.32 0.37
CA THR A 404 19.56 4.10 0.46
C THR A 404 18.95 3.93 1.86
N ALA A 405 18.18 4.92 2.31
CA ALA A 405 17.42 4.82 3.55
C ALA A 405 16.19 3.89 3.42
N PHE A 406 15.77 3.59 2.19
CA PHE A 406 14.59 2.78 1.89
C PHE A 406 14.91 1.28 1.80
N GLY A 407 13.86 0.44 1.81
CA GLY A 407 14.02 -1.01 1.78
C GLY A 407 12.74 -1.76 1.44
N LEU A 408 11.91 -1.22 0.54
CA LEU A 408 10.61 -1.82 0.19
C LEU A 408 10.76 -3.02 -0.75
N ALA A 409 11.24 -2.77 -1.97
CA ALA A 409 11.27 -3.75 -3.05
C ALA A 409 12.58 -3.69 -3.84
N SER A 410 12.94 -4.77 -4.53
CA SER A 410 14.06 -4.85 -5.47
C SER A 410 13.79 -5.84 -6.61
N GLY A 411 14.53 -5.69 -7.70
CA GLY A 411 14.53 -6.59 -8.84
C GLY A 411 15.96 -6.99 -9.21
N VAL A 412 16.17 -8.26 -9.53
CA VAL A 412 17.48 -8.80 -9.94
C VAL A 412 17.33 -9.60 -11.23
N PHE A 413 18.06 -9.20 -12.27
CA PHE A 413 18.05 -9.84 -13.59
C PHE A 413 19.42 -10.45 -13.88
N THR A 414 19.46 -11.78 -13.97
CA THR A 414 20.69 -12.60 -14.18
C THR A 414 20.28 -14.02 -14.59
N LYS A 415 21.08 -14.68 -15.43
CA LYS A 415 20.90 -16.12 -15.74
C LYS A 415 21.68 -17.01 -14.78
N ASP A 416 22.72 -16.48 -14.13
CA ASP A 416 23.43 -17.16 -13.03
C ASP A 416 22.55 -17.23 -11.76
N LEU A 417 22.04 -18.43 -11.46
CA LEU A 417 21.25 -18.68 -10.24
C LEU A 417 22.09 -18.60 -8.97
N THR A 418 23.38 -18.91 -9.03
CA THR A 418 24.29 -18.78 -7.88
C THR A 418 24.41 -17.32 -7.47
N ARG A 419 24.58 -16.44 -8.46
CA ARG A 419 24.50 -14.99 -8.24
C ARG A 419 23.14 -14.57 -7.71
N ALA A 420 22.04 -15.02 -8.32
CA ALA A 420 20.70 -14.68 -7.86
C ALA A 420 20.52 -15.01 -6.36
N HIS A 421 20.95 -16.19 -5.92
CA HIS A 421 20.90 -16.57 -4.51
C HIS A 421 21.76 -15.68 -3.59
N ARG A 422 22.98 -15.30 -4.03
CA ARG A 422 23.80 -14.35 -3.27
C ARG A 422 23.15 -12.97 -3.18
N MET A 423 22.54 -12.49 -4.25
CA MET A 423 21.83 -11.21 -4.27
C MET A 423 20.58 -11.23 -3.37
N ILE A 424 19.72 -12.26 -3.49
CA ILE A 424 18.54 -12.44 -2.63
C ILE A 424 18.92 -12.36 -1.15
N ARG A 425 20.01 -13.03 -0.76
CA ARG A 425 20.44 -13.08 0.64
C ARG A 425 20.89 -11.72 1.17
N ASN A 426 21.48 -10.87 0.33
CA ASN A 426 22.20 -9.69 0.78
C ASN A 426 21.51 -8.36 0.44
N ILE A 427 20.54 -8.35 -0.48
CA ILE A 427 19.73 -7.15 -0.74
C ILE A 427 18.81 -6.89 0.46
N ARG A 428 18.80 -5.64 0.93
CA ARG A 428 17.96 -5.18 2.05
C ARG A 428 16.64 -4.63 1.53
N ALA A 429 15.75 -5.53 1.10
CA ALA A 429 14.40 -5.18 0.67
C ALA A 429 13.39 -6.18 1.24
N GLY A 430 12.14 -5.74 1.44
CA GLY A 430 11.07 -6.65 1.84
C GLY A 430 10.57 -7.57 0.74
N ILE A 431 10.71 -7.14 -0.51
CA ILE A 431 10.40 -7.93 -1.70
C ILE A 431 11.64 -7.97 -2.60
N VAL A 432 12.01 -9.17 -3.06
CA VAL A 432 13.06 -9.35 -4.08
C VAL A 432 12.46 -10.17 -5.22
N TRP A 433 12.27 -9.55 -6.38
CA TRP A 433 11.90 -10.26 -7.60
C TRP A 433 13.17 -10.69 -8.36
N VAL A 434 13.20 -11.94 -8.83
CA VAL A 434 14.29 -12.45 -9.67
C VAL A 434 13.74 -12.75 -11.05
N ASN A 435 14.32 -12.11 -12.08
CA ASN A 435 13.92 -12.23 -13.49
C ASN A 435 12.42 -11.92 -13.73
N THR A 436 11.84 -11.08 -12.88
CA THR A 436 10.49 -10.52 -12.99
C THR A 436 10.42 -9.23 -12.17
N TYR A 437 9.30 -8.52 -12.20
CA TYR A 437 9.08 -7.33 -11.38
C TYR A 437 7.58 -7.07 -11.22
N ARG A 438 7.17 -6.45 -10.09
CA ARG A 438 5.77 -6.07 -9.79
C ARG A 438 4.73 -7.20 -9.76
N ALA A 439 5.16 -8.46 -9.75
CA ALA A 439 4.25 -9.57 -9.50
C ALA A 439 3.77 -9.54 -8.04
N VAL A 440 2.45 -9.61 -7.82
CA VAL A 440 1.80 -9.57 -6.50
C VAL A 440 0.84 -10.74 -6.33
N SER A 441 0.54 -11.10 -5.08
CA SER A 441 -0.43 -12.12 -4.71
C SER A 441 -0.96 -11.84 -3.31
N PRO A 442 -2.26 -12.11 -3.02
CA PRO A 442 -2.79 -12.08 -1.66
C PRO A 442 -2.00 -12.93 -0.66
N ILE A 443 -1.34 -13.98 -1.13
CA ILE A 443 -0.63 -14.96 -0.30
C ILE A 443 0.77 -14.45 0.09
N ALA A 444 1.37 -13.61 -0.74
CA ALA A 444 2.73 -13.12 -0.54
C ALA A 444 2.69 -11.81 0.26
N PRO A 445 3.33 -11.73 1.44
CA PRO A 445 3.42 -10.49 2.17
C PRO A 445 4.35 -9.51 1.45
N PHE A 446 4.06 -8.22 1.61
CA PHE A 446 4.94 -7.13 1.24
C PHE A 446 5.11 -6.17 2.41
N GLY A 447 6.22 -5.45 2.42
CA GLY A 447 6.45 -4.36 3.36
C GLY A 447 7.90 -3.99 3.55
N GLY A 448 8.13 -2.79 4.07
CA GLY A 448 9.46 -2.16 4.06
C GLY A 448 10.43 -2.63 5.13
N HIS A 449 11.70 -2.29 4.90
CA HIS A 449 12.71 -2.07 5.94
C HIS A 449 13.13 -0.60 5.95
N GLY A 450 13.78 -0.15 7.02
CA GLY A 450 14.31 1.21 7.13
C GLY A 450 13.19 2.25 7.01
N LEU A 451 13.38 3.24 6.14
CA LEU A 451 12.41 4.31 5.90
C LEU A 451 11.18 3.86 5.09
N SER A 452 11.19 2.66 4.53
CA SER A 452 10.03 2.10 3.81
C SER A 452 8.94 1.56 4.74
N GLY A 453 9.16 1.60 6.05
CA GLY A 453 8.14 1.30 7.05
C GLY A 453 8.40 0.04 7.87
N HIS A 454 7.40 -0.36 8.65
CA HIS A 454 7.43 -1.48 9.58
C HIS A 454 6.09 -2.20 9.62
N GLY A 455 6.12 -3.53 9.81
CA GLY A 455 4.95 -4.39 9.62
C GLY A 455 4.94 -5.01 8.21
N ARG A 456 3.90 -5.79 7.90
CA ARG A 456 3.69 -6.37 6.58
C ARG A 456 2.21 -6.31 6.21
N GLU A 457 1.94 -6.10 4.93
CA GLU A 457 0.63 -6.23 4.32
C GLU A 457 0.58 -7.44 3.38
N GLY A 458 -0.59 -8.05 3.19
CA GLY A 458 -0.68 -9.32 2.44
C GLY A 458 -0.24 -10.55 3.26
N GLY A 459 -0.64 -11.73 2.79
CA GLY A 459 -0.32 -13.01 3.40
C GLY A 459 -0.93 -13.22 4.80
N LEU A 460 -0.58 -14.36 5.41
CA LEU A 460 -1.04 -14.74 6.76
C LEU A 460 -0.53 -13.76 7.83
N GLN A 461 0.71 -13.29 7.71
CA GLN A 461 1.32 -12.44 8.72
C GLN A 461 0.50 -11.17 8.96
N ALA A 462 -0.01 -10.52 7.91
CA ALA A 462 -0.85 -9.33 8.06
C ALA A 462 -2.09 -9.60 8.92
N ALA A 463 -2.76 -10.74 8.77
CA ALA A 463 -3.91 -11.09 9.60
C ALA A 463 -3.53 -11.31 11.08
N LEU A 464 -2.34 -11.83 11.35
CA LEU A 464 -1.83 -12.00 12.71
C LEU A 464 -1.47 -10.67 13.37
N ASP A 465 -1.03 -9.67 12.61
CA ASP A 465 -0.71 -8.33 13.12
C ASP A 465 -1.96 -7.58 13.62
N TYR A 466 -3.15 -7.95 13.14
CA TYR A 466 -4.44 -7.48 13.66
C TYR A 466 -4.95 -8.26 14.89
N THR A 467 -4.08 -9.03 15.55
CA THR A 467 -4.42 -9.78 16.76
C THR A 467 -3.49 -9.47 17.93
N LYS A 468 -4.01 -9.60 19.16
CA LYS A 468 -3.22 -9.71 20.39
C LYS A 468 -3.14 -11.18 20.81
N THR A 469 -1.95 -11.59 21.25
CA THR A 469 -1.75 -12.91 21.85
C THR A 469 -2.12 -12.87 23.33
N LYS A 470 -3.03 -13.74 23.76
CA LYS A 470 -3.36 -13.96 25.17
C LYS A 470 -2.86 -15.32 25.61
N ALA A 471 -1.94 -15.36 26.57
CA ALA A 471 -1.52 -16.59 27.22
C ALA A 471 -2.52 -16.96 28.33
N VAL A 472 -3.08 -18.17 28.25
CA VAL A 472 -3.99 -18.72 29.25
C VAL A 472 -3.24 -19.79 30.03
N TRP A 473 -3.26 -19.68 31.36
CA TRP A 473 -2.70 -20.66 32.27
C TRP A 473 -3.85 -21.29 33.04
N LEU A 474 -4.04 -22.58 32.85
CA LEU A 474 -5.02 -23.37 33.58
C LEU A 474 -4.29 -24.33 34.47
N ARG A 475 -4.50 -24.21 35.78
CA ARG A 475 -4.09 -25.24 36.72
C ARG A 475 -5.01 -26.44 36.58
N THR A 476 -4.43 -27.63 36.43
CA THR A 476 -5.15 -28.91 36.22
C THR A 476 -5.13 -29.83 37.44
N SER A 477 -4.68 -29.32 38.60
CA SER A 477 -4.74 -30.03 39.87
C SER A 477 -5.93 -29.57 40.72
N ASP A 478 -6.59 -30.54 41.38
CA ASP A 478 -7.67 -30.30 42.34
C ASP A 478 -7.15 -30.03 43.77
N GLU A 479 -5.86 -30.25 44.03
CA GLU A 479 -5.26 -30.00 45.36
C GLU A 479 -5.31 -28.51 45.70
N PRO A 480 -5.47 -28.12 46.97
CA PRO A 480 -5.37 -26.71 47.36
C PRO A 480 -4.03 -26.10 46.95
N ILE A 481 -4.05 -24.82 46.53
CA ILE A 481 -2.81 -24.07 46.27
C ILE A 481 -2.02 -24.01 47.59
N PRO A 482 -0.74 -24.45 47.61
CA PRO A 482 0.07 -24.44 48.82
C PRO A 482 0.20 -23.04 49.42
N ASP A 483 0.27 -22.95 50.75
CA ASP A 483 0.53 -21.70 51.46
C ASP A 483 1.89 -21.14 51.02
N PRO A 484 1.94 -19.94 50.39
CA PRO A 484 3.19 -19.38 49.87
C PRO A 484 4.19 -18.97 50.97
N PHE A 485 3.79 -18.97 52.24
CA PHE A 485 4.63 -18.57 53.37
C PHE A 485 5.08 -19.74 54.25
N VAL A 486 4.58 -20.95 54.00
CA VAL A 486 5.08 -22.15 54.66
C VAL A 486 6.32 -22.62 53.90
N MET A 487 7.49 -22.09 54.30
CA MET A 487 8.78 -22.59 53.83
C MET A 487 8.92 -24.08 54.19
N ARG A 488 9.18 -24.92 53.19
CA ARG A 488 9.56 -26.32 53.39
C ARG A 488 11.02 -26.45 53.77
#